data_AF-A0A349QXY3-F1
#
_entry.id   AF-A0A349QXY3-F1
#
_cell.length_a   1.000
_cell.length_b   1.000
_cell.length_c   1.000
_cell.angle_alpha   90.00
_cell.angle_beta   90.00
_cell.angle_gamma   90.00
#
_symmetry.space_group_name_H-M   'P 1'
#
loop_
_entity.id
_entity.type
_entity.pdbx_description
1 polymer ?
#
loop_
_entity_poly.entity_id
_entity_poly.type
_entity_poly.pdbx_seq_one_letter_code
_entity_poly.pdbx_strand_id
1 'polypeptide(L)'
;MGSAELKAQNIIQKLSKKFLSSERDSTRSGSFMVLPAVGYAQETGVEYGLASAYNFYLDKSDPKIRTSTVMVMGTFTSNSQSNFKLQTDLWTKNNDYHLISEIRYRNWPFNYYGVGMDTWKADEERIDQKLFRVKLE
;
A
#
# COMPACT_ATOMS: atom_id res chain seq x y z
N MET A 1 28.48 -23.57 11.70
CA MET A 1 27.78 -22.29 11.40
C MET A 1 27.09 -22.24 10.02
N GLY A 2 27.09 -23.28 9.18
CA GLY A 2 26.56 -23.18 7.79
C GLY A 2 25.10 -23.60 7.51
N SER A 3 24.41 -24.30 8.43
CA SER A 3 23.07 -24.87 8.14
C SER A 3 21.91 -23.85 8.20
N ALA A 4 22.03 -22.84 9.08
CA ALA A 4 21.01 -21.80 9.24
C ALA A 4 20.99 -20.82 8.06
N GLU A 5 22.16 -20.45 7.54
CA GLU A 5 22.31 -19.56 6.38
C GLU A 5 21.75 -20.19 5.11
N LEU A 6 21.99 -21.50 4.90
CA LEU A 6 21.44 -22.27 3.78
C LEU A 6 19.89 -22.33 3.79
N LYS A 7 19.28 -22.43 4.98
CA LYS A 7 17.81 -22.38 5.10
C LYS A 7 17.25 -20.99 4.81
N ALA A 8 17.91 -19.93 5.28
CA ALA A 8 17.50 -18.56 5.02
C ALA A 8 17.55 -18.23 3.52
N GLN A 9 18.63 -18.64 2.83
CA GLN A 9 18.78 -18.46 1.38
C GLN A 9 17.68 -19.19 0.59
N ASN A 10 17.33 -20.42 0.97
CA ASN A 10 16.23 -21.18 0.35
C ASN A 10 14.86 -20.50 0.54
N ILE A 11 14.58 -19.91 1.71
CA ILE A 11 13.33 -19.20 1.97
C ILE A 11 13.26 -17.92 1.13
N ILE A 12 14.36 -17.18 1.04
CA ILE A 12 14.44 -15.96 0.21
C ILE A 12 14.27 -16.30 -1.27
N GLN A 13 14.90 -17.38 -1.77
CA GLN A 13 14.72 -17.84 -3.14
C GLN A 13 13.30 -18.32 -3.42
N LYS A 14 12.65 -18.98 -2.46
CA LYS A 14 11.26 -19.44 -2.61
C LYS A 14 10.27 -18.27 -2.58
N LEU A 15 10.51 -17.27 -1.73
CA LEU A 15 9.73 -16.04 -1.69
C LEU A 15 9.97 -15.22 -2.95
N SER A 16 11.22 -15.01 -3.38
CA SER A 16 11.54 -14.28 -4.61
C SER A 16 10.94 -14.97 -5.83
N LYS A 17 11.01 -16.30 -5.94
CA LYS A 17 10.34 -17.01 -7.04
C LYS A 17 8.82 -16.87 -6.94
N LYS A 18 8.21 -16.92 -5.76
CA LYS A 18 6.75 -16.79 -5.63
C LYS A 18 6.22 -15.36 -5.86
N PHE A 19 7.02 -14.34 -5.53
CA PHE A 19 6.62 -12.92 -5.63
C PHE A 19 7.17 -12.21 -6.88
N LEU A 20 8.29 -12.69 -7.45
CA LEU A 20 8.97 -12.08 -8.60
C LEU A 20 9.00 -12.99 -9.85
N SER A 21 8.65 -14.28 -9.76
CA SER A 21 8.51 -15.12 -10.97
C SER A 21 7.20 -14.77 -11.66
N SER A 22 7.26 -13.71 -12.45
CA SER A 22 6.37 -13.48 -13.57
C SER A 22 6.67 -14.55 -14.62
N GLU A 23 6.13 -15.77 -14.47
CA GLU A 23 5.90 -16.60 -15.65
C GLU A 23 4.96 -15.80 -16.55
N ARG A 24 5.57 -15.05 -17.49
CA ARG A 24 4.87 -14.32 -18.53
C ARG A 24 4.29 -15.36 -19.46
N ASP A 25 3.09 -15.82 -19.14
CA ASP A 25 2.25 -16.34 -20.18
C ASP A 25 1.83 -15.15 -21.06
N SER A 26 2.12 -15.22 -22.35
CA SER A 26 1.88 -14.18 -23.35
C SER A 26 0.38 -13.84 -23.51
N THR A 27 -0.48 -14.60 -22.85
CA THR A 27 -1.90 -14.31 -22.71
C THR A 27 -2.09 -13.13 -21.77
N ARG A 28 -3.00 -12.22 -22.13
CA ARG A 28 -3.45 -11.03 -21.37
C ARG A 28 -4.10 -11.42 -20.03
N SER A 29 -3.32 -12.07 -19.18
CA SER A 29 -3.67 -12.62 -17.88
C SER A 29 -3.49 -11.52 -16.84
N GLY A 30 -4.36 -11.53 -15.83
CA GLY A 30 -4.29 -10.52 -14.77
C GLY A 30 -3.01 -10.69 -13.97
N SER A 31 -2.31 -9.58 -13.70
CA SER A 31 -1.09 -9.58 -12.90
C SER A 31 -1.41 -9.12 -11.49
N PHE A 32 -1.15 -9.98 -10.50
CA PHE A 32 -1.25 -9.65 -9.08
C PHE A 32 0.14 -9.49 -8.49
N MET A 33 0.38 -8.37 -7.82
CA MET A 33 1.64 -8.08 -7.15
C MET A 33 1.37 -7.69 -5.70
N VAL A 34 2.19 -8.19 -4.79
CA VAL A 34 2.19 -7.80 -3.38
C VAL A 34 3.61 -7.44 -3.01
N LEU A 35 3.78 -6.24 -2.45
CA LEU A 35 5.05 -5.68 -2.02
C LEU A 35 4.97 -5.29 -0.55
N PRO A 36 6.02 -5.56 0.24
CA PRO A 36 6.14 -4.97 1.57
C PRO A 36 6.33 -3.45 1.45
N ALA A 37 5.69 -2.70 2.33
CA ALA A 37 5.92 -1.28 2.52
C ALA A 37 6.69 -1.11 3.83
N VAL A 38 7.88 -0.53 3.78
CA VAL A 38 8.69 -0.24 4.97
C VAL A 38 9.33 1.14 4.83
N GLY A 39 9.43 1.87 5.93
CA GLY A 39 9.99 3.21 5.97
C GLY A 39 10.34 3.66 7.38
N TYR A 40 10.97 4.83 7.49
CA TYR A 40 11.27 5.46 8.77
C TYR A 40 11.12 6.96 8.65
N ALA A 41 10.45 7.59 9.62
CA ALA A 41 10.45 9.04 9.78
C ALA A 41 10.73 9.40 11.24
N GLN A 42 11.43 10.51 11.48
CA GLN A 42 11.73 10.97 12.84
C GLN A 42 10.46 11.24 13.66
N GLU A 43 9.40 11.70 12.99
CA GLU A 43 8.13 12.09 13.61
C GLU A 43 7.22 10.88 13.94
N THR A 44 7.34 9.78 13.19
CA THR A 44 6.39 8.65 13.26
C THR A 44 7.03 7.32 13.60
N GLY A 45 8.37 7.27 13.59
CA GLY A 45 9.16 6.07 13.80
C GLY A 45 9.20 5.17 12.57
N VAL A 46 9.38 3.87 12.82
CA VAL A 46 9.38 2.84 11.76
C VAL A 46 7.95 2.66 11.25
N GLU A 47 7.78 2.71 9.93
CA GLU A 47 6.56 2.37 9.21
C GLU A 47 6.73 0.99 8.57
N TYR A 48 5.70 0.15 8.69
CA TYR A 48 5.65 -1.16 8.07
C TYR A 48 4.23 -1.49 7.60
N GLY A 49 4.12 -2.26 6.53
CA GLY A 49 2.85 -2.55 5.91
C GLY A 49 2.96 -3.36 4.63
N LEU A 50 1.85 -3.39 3.90
CA LEU A 50 1.73 -4.11 2.64
C LEU A 50 1.03 -3.22 1.61
N ALA A 51 1.54 -3.25 0.40
CA ALA A 51 0.90 -2.70 -0.79
C ALA A 51 0.66 -3.85 -1.77
N SER A 52 -0.53 -3.90 -2.35
CA SER A 52 -0.91 -4.86 -3.36
C SER A 52 -1.53 -4.14 -4.55
N ALA A 53 -1.27 -4.65 -5.74
CA ALA A 53 -1.83 -4.15 -6.98
C ALA A 53 -2.30 -5.33 -7.83
N TYR A 54 -3.50 -5.21 -8.38
CA TYR A 54 -4.08 -6.17 -9.31
C TYR A 54 -4.38 -5.46 -10.62
N ASN A 55 -3.68 -5.87 -11.68
CA ASN A 55 -3.87 -5.38 -13.03
C ASN A 55 -4.64 -6.43 -13.83
N PHE A 56 -5.69 -6.02 -14.54
CA PHE A 56 -6.50 -6.90 -15.36
C PHE A 56 -7.04 -6.18 -16.58
N TYR A 57 -7.62 -6.95 -17.50
CA TYR A 57 -8.34 -6.45 -18.67
C TYR A 57 -9.80 -6.87 -18.53
N LEU A 58 -10.72 -5.91 -18.69
CA LEU A 58 -12.17 -6.17 -18.64
C LEU A 58 -12.66 -6.99 -19.84
N ASP A 59 -12.00 -6.84 -20.99
CA ASP A 59 -12.20 -7.66 -22.17
C ASP A 59 -10.86 -8.13 -22.73
N LYS A 60 -10.60 -9.43 -22.67
CA LYS A 60 -9.33 -9.98 -23.18
C LYS A 60 -9.31 -10.10 -24.70
N SER A 61 -10.48 -10.04 -25.35
CA SER A 61 -10.63 -10.24 -26.80
C SER A 61 -10.32 -9.00 -27.63
N ASP A 62 -10.49 -7.79 -27.08
CA ASP A 62 -10.21 -6.54 -27.80
C ASP A 62 -8.74 -6.11 -27.66
N PRO A 63 -7.89 -6.17 -28.71
CA PRO A 63 -6.48 -5.79 -28.63
C PRO A 63 -6.23 -4.32 -28.23
N LYS A 64 -7.24 -3.44 -28.31
CA LYS A 64 -7.10 -2.01 -27.98
C LYS A 64 -7.49 -1.66 -26.54
N ILE A 65 -8.05 -2.59 -25.77
CA ILE A 65 -8.49 -2.28 -24.39
C ILE A 65 -7.30 -1.92 -23.48
N ARG A 66 -7.49 -0.90 -22.64
CA ARG A 66 -6.54 -0.50 -21.61
C ARG A 66 -6.65 -1.38 -20.37
N THR A 67 -5.57 -1.48 -19.61
CA THR A 67 -5.57 -2.25 -18.36
C THR A 67 -6.29 -1.48 -17.26
N SER A 68 -7.11 -2.18 -16.48
CA SER A 68 -7.68 -1.67 -15.24
C SER A 68 -6.83 -2.14 -14.07
N THR A 69 -6.66 -1.29 -13.06
CA THR A 69 -5.80 -1.54 -11.92
C THR A 69 -6.54 -1.28 -10.62
N VAL A 70 -6.42 -2.19 -9.66
CA VAL A 70 -6.89 -1.99 -8.28
C VAL A 70 -5.69 -2.08 -7.36
N MET A 71 -5.47 -1.06 -6.55
CA MET A 71 -4.38 -0.98 -5.58
C MET A 71 -4.95 -0.89 -4.16
N VAL A 72 -4.43 -1.72 -3.26
CA VAL A 72 -4.74 -1.69 -1.83
C VAL A 72 -3.44 -1.56 -1.04
N MET A 73 -3.38 -0.59 -0.14
CA MET A 73 -2.23 -0.37 0.72
C MET A 73 -2.68 -0.18 2.17
N GLY A 74 -2.00 -0.87 3.08
CA GLY A 74 -2.19 -0.72 4.52
C GLY A 74 -0.84 -0.59 5.21
N THR A 75 -0.62 0.49 5.96
CA THR A 75 0.61 0.73 6.72
C THR A 75 0.33 1.13 8.15
N PHE A 76 1.25 0.77 9.04
CA PHE A 76 1.23 1.03 10.47
C PHE A 76 2.60 1.57 10.88
N THR A 77 2.61 2.51 11.82
CA THR A 77 3.84 3.09 12.36
C THR A 77 4.06 2.65 13.81
N SER A 78 5.30 2.70 14.28
CA SER A 78 5.65 2.42 15.68
C SER A 78 4.93 3.34 16.68
N ASN A 79 4.53 4.55 16.24
CA ASN A 79 3.79 5.52 17.04
C ASN A 79 2.27 5.33 16.96
N SER A 80 1.79 4.12 16.63
CA SER A 80 0.36 3.77 16.56
C SER A 80 -0.45 4.57 15.53
N GLN A 81 0.19 5.05 14.45
CA GLN A 81 -0.51 5.67 13.33
C GLN A 81 -0.79 4.60 12.28
N SER A 82 -1.94 4.70 11.61
CA SER A 82 -2.38 3.73 10.62
C SER A 82 -2.90 4.42 9.36
N ASN A 83 -2.59 3.87 8.20
CA ASN A 83 -3.02 4.39 6.91
C ASN A 83 -3.53 3.25 6.04
N PHE A 84 -4.76 3.38 5.56
CA PHE A 84 -5.38 2.48 4.63
C PHE A 84 -5.79 3.25 3.38
N LYS A 85 -5.43 2.70 2.22
CA LYS A 85 -5.72 3.28 0.91
C LYS A 85 -6.22 2.19 -0.03
N LEU A 86 -7.38 2.41 -0.64
CA LEU A 86 -7.90 1.65 -1.76
C LEU A 86 -8.00 2.61 -2.96
N GLN A 87 -7.43 2.24 -4.09
CA GLN A 87 -7.50 3.02 -5.32
C GLN A 87 -7.88 2.10 -6.47
N THR A 88 -8.81 2.53 -7.30
CA THR A 88 -9.24 1.79 -8.49
C THR A 88 -9.12 2.68 -9.72
N ASP A 89 -8.54 2.17 -10.78
CA ASP A 89 -8.47 2.77 -12.11
C ASP A 89 -9.12 1.78 -13.08
N LEU A 90 -10.30 2.11 -13.59
CA LEU A 90 -11.12 1.20 -14.39
C LEU A 90 -11.35 1.77 -15.79
N TRP A 91 -11.12 0.93 -16.80
CA TRP A 91 -11.36 1.23 -18.21
C TRP A 91 -12.48 0.35 -18.74
N THR A 92 -13.54 0.95 -19.26
CA THR A 92 -14.65 0.19 -19.87
C THR A 92 -14.22 -0.57 -21.12
N LYS A 93 -15.05 -1.54 -21.56
CA LYS A 93 -14.69 -2.49 -22.64
C LYS A 93 -14.27 -1.85 -23.97
N ASN A 94 -14.78 -0.66 -24.28
CA ASN A 94 -14.44 0.10 -25.49
C ASN A 94 -13.47 1.26 -25.23
N ASN A 95 -12.95 1.39 -24.00
CA ASN A 95 -12.24 2.57 -23.51
C ASN A 95 -13.03 3.89 -23.56
N ASP A 96 -14.36 3.84 -23.67
CA ASP A 96 -15.23 5.04 -23.75
C ASP A 96 -15.24 5.83 -22.44
N TYR A 97 -15.11 5.12 -21.31
CA TYR A 97 -15.11 5.68 -19.97
C TYR A 97 -13.90 5.20 -19.17
N HIS A 98 -13.31 6.16 -18.46
CA HIS A 98 -12.24 5.99 -17.48
C HIS A 98 -12.77 6.42 -16.13
N LEU A 99 -12.79 5.51 -15.16
CA LEU A 99 -13.27 5.77 -13.82
C LEU A 99 -12.11 5.61 -12.83
N ILE A 100 -11.78 6.68 -12.12
CA ILE A 100 -10.79 6.64 -11.05
C ILE A 100 -11.51 6.84 -9.72
N SER A 101 -11.26 5.96 -8.76
CA SER A 101 -11.73 6.14 -7.39
C SER A 101 -10.61 5.96 -6.37
N GLU A 102 -10.63 6.76 -5.30
CA GLU A 102 -9.74 6.60 -4.15
C GLU A 102 -10.56 6.65 -2.86
N ILE A 103 -10.39 5.65 -2.01
CA ILE A 103 -10.86 5.62 -0.62
C ILE A 103 -9.64 5.58 0.28
N ARG A 104 -9.58 6.51 1.23
CA ARG A 104 -8.47 6.60 2.18
C ARG A 104 -9.00 6.77 3.60
N TYR A 105 -8.49 5.95 4.50
CA TYR A 105 -8.68 6.08 5.93
C TYR A 105 -7.31 6.26 6.59
N ARG A 106 -7.14 7.32 7.37
CA ARG A 106 -5.90 7.62 8.09
C ARG A 106 -6.24 7.94 9.54
N ASN A 107 -5.61 7.23 10.47
CA ASN A 107 -5.63 7.55 11.89
C ASN A 107 -4.23 7.96 12.29
N TRP A 108 -4.06 9.23 12.66
CA TRP A 108 -2.75 9.82 12.92
C TRP A 108 -2.72 10.50 14.29
N PRO A 109 -2.70 9.73 15.38
CA PRO A 109 -2.49 10.30 16.70
C PRO A 109 -1.13 11.01 16.76
N PHE A 110 -1.11 12.20 17.36
CA PHE A 110 0.13 12.90 17.68
C PHE A 110 0.03 13.51 19.08
N ASN A 111 1.18 13.67 19.71
CA ASN A 111 1.30 14.29 21.02
C ASN A 111 1.47 15.80 20.82
N TYR A 112 0.62 16.56 21.50
CA TYR A 112 0.65 18.01 21.53
C TYR A 112 1.12 18.47 22.91
N TYR A 113 2.05 19.41 22.94
CA TYR A 113 2.69 19.87 24.18
C TYR A 113 2.35 21.33 24.53
N GLY A 114 1.44 21.98 23.80
CA GLY A 114 1.08 23.40 24.01
C GLY A 114 1.81 24.38 23.07
N VAL A 115 1.60 25.68 23.29
CA VAL A 115 2.27 26.78 22.56
C VAL A 115 3.06 27.64 23.55
N GLY A 116 4.36 27.84 23.29
CA GLY A 116 5.21 28.73 24.10
C GLY A 116 6.52 28.08 24.51
N MET A 117 7.38 28.85 25.18
CA MET A 117 8.67 28.35 25.70
C MET A 117 8.52 27.58 27.03
N ASP A 118 7.38 27.73 27.71
CA ASP A 118 7.09 27.15 29.03
C ASP A 118 6.22 25.89 28.94
N THR A 119 6.36 25.10 27.87
CA THR A 119 5.62 23.84 27.70
C THR A 119 6.34 22.68 28.39
N TRP A 120 5.66 21.95 29.27
CA TRP A 120 6.26 20.84 30.01
C TRP A 120 5.81 19.50 29.42
N LYS A 121 6.65 18.46 29.55
CA LYS A 121 6.27 17.09 29.17
C LYS A 121 5.05 16.58 29.96
N ALA A 122 4.76 17.18 31.12
CA ALA A 122 3.58 16.88 31.92
C ALA A 122 2.27 17.34 31.25
N ASP A 123 2.33 18.30 30.33
CA ASP A 123 1.19 18.86 29.61
C ASP A 123 0.91 18.11 28.28
N GLU A 124 1.44 16.89 28.12
CA GLU A 124 1.27 16.08 26.92
C GLU A 124 -0.21 15.70 26.73
N GLU A 125 -0.81 16.21 25.66
CA GLU A 125 -2.15 15.84 25.23
C GLU A 125 -2.08 15.03 23.94
N ARG A 126 -2.66 13.82 23.96
CA ARG A 126 -2.75 12.98 22.77
C ARG A 126 -3.96 13.38 21.95
N ILE A 127 -3.70 13.93 20.76
CA ILE A 127 -4.74 14.33 19.82
C ILE A 127 -4.90 13.25 18.75
N ASP A 128 -6.09 12.67 18.65
CA ASP A 128 -6.43 11.68 17.63
C ASP A 128 -6.94 12.37 16.36
N GLN A 129 -6.16 12.34 15.28
CA GLN A 129 -6.58 12.85 13.98
C GLN A 129 -7.04 11.72 13.05
N LYS A 130 -8.35 11.52 12.95
CA LYS A 130 -8.96 10.57 12.00
C LYS A 130 -9.41 11.30 10.73
N LEU A 131 -8.94 10.82 9.58
CA LEU A 131 -9.28 11.34 8.26
C LEU A 131 -9.88 10.22 7.42
N PHE A 132 -11.08 10.46 6.92
CA PHE A 132 -11.71 9.65 5.89
C PHE A 132 -11.85 10.51 4.63
N ARG A 133 -11.42 9.98 3.49
CA ARG A 133 -11.48 10.66 2.20
C ARG A 133 -11.97 9.71 1.14
N VAL A 134 -12.89 10.20 0.32
CA VAL A 134 -13.35 9.54 -0.90
C VAL A 134 -13.14 10.52 -2.06
N LYS A 135 -12.62 10.02 -3.18
CA LYS A 135 -12.49 10.74 -4.44
C LYS A 135 -13.06 9.87 -5.56
N LEU A 136 -13.73 10.52 -6.50
CA LEU A 136 -14.25 9.94 -7.72
C LEU A 136 -13.98 10.93 -8.85
N GLU A 137 -13.34 10.47 -9.90
CA GLU A 137 -12.99 11.24 -11.11
C GLU A 137 -13.45 10.48 -12.36
#